data_AF-A0A6G1Q438-F1
#
_entry.id   AF-A0A6G1Q438-F1
#
_cell.length_a   1.000
_cell.length_b   1.000
_cell.length_c   1.000
_cell.angle_alpha   90.00
_cell.angle_beta   90.00
_cell.angle_gamma   90.00
#
_symmetry.space_group_name_H-M   'P 1'
#
loop_
_entity.id
_entity.type
_entity.pdbx_description
1 polymer ?
#
loop_
_entity_poly.entity_id
_entity_poly.type
_entity_poly.pdbx_seq_one_letter_code
_entity_poly.pdbx_strand_id
1 'polypeptide(L)'
;MNYQQQVYQIVSTAKFGDLIEFCYPIGYSHWGVYAEDGYVIHFAVADEGQLMSHIRNSLQVMFPVCGDLLLGETMIRRVPLGEVTVPKGARVSINNTCHTFTPSTPEEIMLRCNALLGQVFQYHLFNFNCEHFATFVRYGKAVCNQIPARRKNTECVEATAIFKDFVICKEPTHYE
;
A
#
# COMPACT_ATOMS: atom_id res chain seq x y z
N MET A 1 10.31 -17.07 14.13
CA MET A 1 11.07 -15.89 13.68
C MET A 1 10.42 -14.64 14.27
N ASN A 2 11.15 -13.84 15.03
CA ASN A 2 10.64 -12.58 15.57
C ASN A 2 10.55 -11.49 14.47
N TYR A 3 9.90 -10.36 14.75
CA TYR A 3 9.68 -9.30 13.76
C TYR A 3 11.00 -8.76 13.16
N GLN A 4 12.02 -8.54 14.00
CA GLN A 4 13.32 -8.02 13.55
C GLN A 4 14.04 -9.00 12.61
N GLN A 5 13.94 -10.30 12.88
CA GLN A 5 14.47 -11.34 11.98
C GLN A 5 13.71 -11.38 10.65
N GLN A 6 12.39 -11.16 10.65
CA GLN A 6 11.61 -11.04 9.42
C GLN A 6 12.06 -9.83 8.60
N VAL A 7 12.21 -8.66 9.23
CA VAL A 7 12.75 -7.45 8.59
C VAL A 7 14.13 -7.74 7.98
N TYR A 8 15.07 -8.31 8.73
CA TYR A 8 16.41 -8.64 8.24
C TYR A 8 16.38 -9.58 7.02
N GLN A 9 15.52 -10.60 7.05
CA GLN A 9 15.38 -11.53 5.93
C GLN A 9 14.84 -10.80 4.69
N ILE A 10 13.89 -9.89 4.84
CA ILE A 10 13.36 -9.09 3.72
C ILE A 10 14.46 -8.19 3.17
N VAL A 11 15.17 -7.44 4.02
CA VAL A 11 16.25 -6.53 3.57
C VAL A 11 17.32 -7.28 2.77
N SER A 12 17.62 -8.53 3.12
CA SER A 12 18.63 -9.34 2.42
C SER A 12 18.16 -10.03 1.14
N THR A 13 16.84 -10.11 0.88
CA THR A 13 16.28 -10.90 -0.24
C THR A 13 15.34 -10.13 -1.16
N ALA A 14 14.77 -9.02 -0.70
CA ALA A 14 13.84 -8.20 -1.46
C ALA A 14 14.54 -7.48 -2.61
N LYS A 15 13.79 -7.30 -3.70
CA LYS A 15 14.18 -6.51 -4.86
C LYS A 15 13.33 -5.26 -4.94
N PHE A 16 13.87 -4.22 -5.57
CA PHE A 16 13.10 -3.01 -5.85
C PHE A 16 11.74 -3.35 -6.47
N GLY A 17 10.68 -2.71 -5.96
CA GLY A 17 9.32 -2.92 -6.46
C GLY A 17 8.58 -4.09 -5.82
N ASP A 18 9.21 -4.91 -4.98
CA ASP A 18 8.53 -5.99 -4.25
C ASP A 18 7.45 -5.46 -3.30
N LEU A 19 6.29 -6.13 -3.30
CA LEU A 19 5.23 -5.82 -2.35
C LEU A 19 5.62 -6.33 -0.97
N ILE A 20 5.60 -5.43 -0.01
CA ILE A 20 5.81 -5.74 1.39
C ILE A 20 4.46 -5.71 2.11
N GLU A 21 4.08 -6.87 2.65
CA GLU A 21 2.86 -7.03 3.43
C GLU A 21 3.20 -6.99 4.93
N PHE A 22 2.54 -6.10 5.66
CA PHE A 22 2.51 -6.07 7.11
C PHE A 22 1.19 -6.66 7.59
N CYS A 23 1.15 -7.97 7.76
CA CYS A 23 -0.03 -8.73 8.15
C CYS A 23 -0.37 -8.47 9.64
N TYR A 24 -1.49 -7.81 9.90
CA TYR A 24 -1.97 -7.53 11.24
C TYR A 24 -2.79 -8.72 11.79
N PRO A 25 -2.78 -8.96 13.12
CA PRO A 25 -3.50 -10.09 13.73
C PRO A 25 -5.02 -10.12 13.53
N ILE A 26 -5.60 -9.04 13.01
CA ILE A 26 -7.05 -8.86 12.83
C ILE A 26 -7.55 -9.24 11.42
N GLY A 27 -6.70 -9.81 10.57
CA GLY A 27 -7.07 -10.18 9.19
C GLY A 27 -7.07 -9.01 8.20
N TYR A 28 -6.42 -7.91 8.57
CA TYR A 28 -6.06 -6.80 7.69
C TYR A 28 -4.54 -6.74 7.57
N SER A 29 -4.05 -6.16 6.49
CA SER A 29 -2.65 -5.99 6.16
C SER A 29 -2.42 -4.56 5.69
N HIS A 30 -1.38 -3.93 6.25
CA HIS A 30 -0.82 -2.72 5.66
C HIS A 30 0.17 -3.09 4.56
N TRP A 31 0.31 -2.22 3.55
CA TRP A 31 1.10 -2.51 2.35
C TRP A 31 2.06 -1.39 2.01
N GLY A 32 3.20 -1.77 1.46
CA GLY A 32 4.18 -0.87 0.87
C GLY A 32 4.97 -1.55 -0.24
N VAL A 33 5.86 -0.79 -0.85
CA VAL A 33 6.75 -1.24 -1.93
C VAL A 33 8.19 -1.08 -1.50
N TYR A 34 8.99 -2.13 -1.63
CA TYR A 34 10.41 -2.10 -1.29
C TYR A 34 11.17 -1.13 -2.20
N ALA A 35 11.94 -0.23 -1.60
CA ALA A 35 12.62 0.88 -2.26
C ALA A 35 14.13 0.86 -2.04
N GLU A 36 14.69 -0.37 -2.03
CA GLU A 36 16.11 -0.69 -1.84
C GLU A 36 16.69 -0.24 -0.50
N ASP A 37 17.90 -0.71 -0.18
CA ASP A 37 18.66 -0.33 1.03
C ASP A 37 17.89 -0.45 2.36
N GLY A 38 16.96 -1.41 2.44
CA GLY A 38 16.12 -1.62 3.62
C GLY A 38 15.01 -0.60 3.82
N TYR A 39 14.65 0.18 2.79
CA TYR A 39 13.54 1.14 2.83
C TYR A 39 12.28 0.60 2.17
N VAL A 40 11.15 1.14 2.60
CA VAL A 40 9.84 0.90 2.02
C VAL A 40 9.14 2.23 1.77
N ILE A 41 8.46 2.34 0.62
CA ILE A 41 7.53 3.42 0.34
C ILE A 41 6.13 2.91 0.63
N HIS A 42 5.38 3.63 1.46
CA HIS A 42 4.02 3.25 1.82
C HIS A 42 3.12 4.46 1.96
N PHE A 43 1.82 4.26 1.74
CA PHE A 43 0.79 5.26 2.03
C PHE A 43 0.50 5.20 3.53
N ALA A 44 1.11 6.09 4.31
CA ALA A 44 1.08 6.03 5.77
C ALA A 44 -0.32 6.26 6.33
N VAL A 45 -0.56 5.81 7.56
CA VAL A 45 -1.77 6.15 8.30
C VAL A 45 -1.35 6.90 9.57
N ALA A 46 -1.96 8.06 9.83
CA ALA A 46 -1.51 8.97 10.89
C ALA A 46 -1.73 8.40 12.30
N ASP A 47 -2.76 7.57 12.50
CA ASP A 47 -3.02 6.89 13.76
C ASP A 47 -3.44 5.43 13.52
N GLU A 48 -2.46 4.52 13.67
CA GLU A 48 -2.68 3.08 13.50
C GLU A 48 -3.55 2.47 14.61
N GLY A 49 -3.56 3.05 15.81
CA GLY A 49 -4.38 2.58 16.93
C GLY A 49 -5.85 2.84 16.68
N GLN A 50 -6.18 4.06 16.24
CA GLN A 50 -7.52 4.41 15.78
C GLN A 50 -7.91 3.61 14.54
N LEU A 51 -7.01 3.47 13.56
CA LEU A 51 -7.23 2.64 12.38
C LEU A 51 -7.65 1.22 12.75
N MET A 52 -6.94 0.58 13.69
CA MET A 52 -7.25 -0.79 14.13
C MET A 52 -8.64 -0.90 14.78
N SER A 53 -9.03 0.09 15.59
CA SER A 53 -10.39 0.18 16.16
C SER A 53 -11.45 0.31 15.07
N HIS A 54 -11.22 1.23 14.13
CA HIS A 54 -12.11 1.49 13.00
C HIS A 54 -12.24 0.28 12.07
N ILE A 55 -11.14 -0.37 11.70
CA ILE A 55 -11.13 -1.59 10.89
C ILE A 55 -11.86 -2.71 11.63
N ARG A 56 -11.57 -2.95 12.91
CA ARG A 56 -12.23 -4.02 13.67
C ARG A 56 -13.75 -3.81 13.70
N ASN A 57 -14.19 -2.59 13.98
CA ASN A 57 -15.62 -2.27 14.02
C ASN A 57 -16.25 -2.39 12.62
N SER A 58 -15.58 -1.89 11.58
CA SER A 58 -16.10 -1.88 10.21
C SER A 58 -16.12 -3.26 9.56
N LEU A 59 -15.15 -4.13 9.87
CA LEU A 59 -15.10 -5.51 9.41
C LEU A 59 -16.04 -6.44 10.20
N GLN A 60 -16.33 -6.12 11.47
CA GLN A 60 -17.31 -6.86 12.29
C GLN A 60 -18.76 -6.56 11.89
N VAL A 61 -19.05 -5.33 11.44
CA VAL A 61 -20.37 -4.97 10.93
C VAL A 61 -20.49 -5.47 9.49
N MET A 62 -21.01 -6.68 9.36
CA MET A 62 -21.29 -7.34 8.09
C MET A 62 -22.05 -6.41 7.13
N PHE A 63 -21.53 -6.29 5.90
CA PHE A 63 -21.99 -5.48 4.75
C PHE A 63 -21.61 -3.98 4.75
N PRO A 64 -20.86 -3.51 3.72
CA PRO A 64 -20.74 -2.08 3.42
C PRO A 64 -22.09 -1.56 2.91
N VAL A 65 -23.00 -1.26 3.84
CA VAL A 65 -24.27 -0.59 3.54
C VAL A 65 -23.96 0.91 3.44
N CYS A 66 -23.53 1.31 2.25
CA CYS A 66 -23.37 2.69 1.79
C CYS A 66 -22.28 3.54 2.48
N GLY A 67 -21.13 3.69 1.81
CA GLY A 67 -20.12 4.72 2.12
C GLY A 67 -18.71 4.17 2.36
N ASP A 68 -17.70 4.97 2.01
CA ASP A 68 -16.30 4.70 2.35
C ASP A 68 -15.94 5.32 3.70
N LEU A 69 -15.03 4.67 4.44
CA LEU A 69 -14.54 5.20 5.71
C LEU A 69 -13.30 6.06 5.45
N LEU A 70 -13.49 7.39 5.46
CA LEU A 70 -12.41 8.36 5.45
C LEU A 70 -11.67 8.35 6.79
N LEU A 71 -10.37 8.11 6.74
CA LEU A 71 -9.51 7.99 7.92
C LEU A 71 -8.58 9.20 8.11
N GLY A 72 -8.66 10.19 7.21
CA GLY A 72 -7.92 11.45 7.27
C GLY A 72 -6.97 11.66 6.10
N GLU A 73 -6.31 12.82 6.07
CA GLU A 73 -5.25 13.12 5.11
C GLU A 73 -3.92 12.55 5.57
N THR A 74 -3.30 11.74 4.73
CA THR A 74 -2.05 11.07 5.05
C THR A 74 -1.07 11.14 3.89
N MET A 75 0.21 11.00 4.21
CA MET A 75 1.30 11.19 3.26
C MET A 75 1.87 9.83 2.80
N ILE A 76 2.29 9.76 1.54
CA ILE A 76 3.12 8.67 1.04
C ILE A 76 4.57 8.91 1.47
N ARG A 77 5.13 7.99 2.27
CA ARG A 77 6.42 8.16 2.94
C ARG A 77 7.39 7.05 2.54
N ARG A 78 8.68 7.41 2.45
CA ARG A 78 9.81 6.47 2.41
C ARG A 78 10.41 6.39 3.81
N VAL A 79 10.40 5.20 4.41
CA VAL A 79 10.92 4.97 5.76
C VAL A 79 11.74 3.69 5.81
N PRO A 80 12.67 3.54 6.77
CA PRO A 80 13.30 2.24 7.04
C PRO A 80 12.24 1.18 7.34
N LEU A 81 12.39 -0.03 6.78
CA LEU A 81 11.41 -1.10 6.91
C LEU A 81 11.11 -1.46 8.38
N GLY A 82 12.14 -1.42 9.23
CA GLY A 82 12.02 -1.69 10.66
C GLY A 82 11.32 -0.57 11.47
N GLU A 83 11.14 0.61 10.89
CA GLU A 83 10.51 1.78 11.53
C GLU A 83 9.05 1.97 11.12
N VAL A 84 8.53 1.15 10.20
CA VAL A 84 7.10 1.10 9.93
C VAL A 84 6.40 0.67 11.22
N THR A 85 5.51 1.55 11.71
CA THR A 85 4.73 1.25 12.90
C THR A 85 3.76 0.11 12.54
N VAL A 86 3.65 -0.87 13.44
CA VAL A 86 2.75 -2.01 13.26
C VAL A 86 2.22 -2.44 14.62
N PRO A 87 1.00 -2.99 14.69
CA PRO A 87 0.46 -3.51 15.94
C PRO A 87 1.28 -4.69 16.47
N LYS A 88 1.25 -4.89 17.78
CA LYS A 88 1.90 -6.04 18.43
C LYS A 88 1.36 -7.34 17.82
N GLY A 89 2.29 -8.23 17.45
CA GLY A 89 1.96 -9.52 16.83
C GLY A 89 1.83 -9.47 15.30
N ALA A 90 2.02 -8.31 14.67
CA ALA A 90 2.13 -8.22 13.22
C ALA A 90 3.30 -9.06 12.69
N ARG A 91 3.15 -9.51 11.44
CA ARG A 91 4.19 -10.20 10.68
C ARG A 91 4.47 -9.43 9.41
N VAL A 92 5.73 -9.45 8.95
CA VAL A 92 6.13 -8.80 7.70
C VAL A 92 6.69 -9.84 6.73
N SER A 93 6.33 -9.71 5.45
CA SER A 93 6.79 -10.61 4.38
C SER A 93 6.77 -9.93 3.00
N ILE A 94 7.61 -10.42 2.09
CA ILE A 94 7.45 -10.14 0.65
C ILE A 94 6.26 -10.97 0.16
N ASN A 95 5.26 -10.34 -0.46
CA ASN A 95 4.08 -11.02 -0.96
C ASN A 95 3.69 -10.55 -2.36
N ASN A 96 4.47 -10.98 -3.35
CA ASN A 96 4.21 -10.66 -4.75
C ASN A 96 3.14 -11.54 -5.41
N THR A 97 2.71 -12.63 -4.75
CA THR A 97 1.83 -13.66 -5.31
C THR A 97 0.37 -13.52 -4.85
N CYS A 98 0.07 -12.58 -3.95
CA CYS A 98 -1.29 -12.25 -3.55
C CYS A 98 -2.13 -11.65 -4.69
N HIS A 99 -1.48 -11.16 -5.75
CA HIS A 99 -2.11 -10.60 -6.93
C HIS A 99 -1.67 -11.32 -8.21
N THR A 100 -2.57 -11.39 -9.19
CA THR A 100 -2.38 -12.15 -10.45
C THR A 100 -1.89 -11.28 -11.61
N PHE A 101 -1.31 -10.12 -11.33
CA PHE A 101 -0.85 -9.17 -12.35
C PHE A 101 0.66 -9.31 -12.60
N THR A 102 1.07 -9.07 -13.85
CA THR A 102 2.48 -8.95 -14.21
C THR A 102 3.03 -7.61 -13.69
N PRO A 103 4.18 -7.59 -12.99
CA PRO A 103 4.79 -6.33 -12.55
C PRO A 103 5.19 -5.45 -13.75
N SER A 104 5.09 -4.14 -13.56
CA SER A 104 5.65 -3.14 -14.45
C SER A 104 7.18 -3.24 -14.51
N THR A 105 7.79 -2.56 -15.48
CA THR A 105 9.26 -2.49 -15.54
C THR A 105 9.81 -1.69 -14.34
N PRO A 106 11.07 -1.92 -13.93
CA PRO A 106 11.69 -1.14 -12.85
C PRO A 106 11.61 0.38 -13.08
N GLU A 107 11.72 0.84 -14.33
CA GLU A 107 11.64 2.25 -14.72
C GLU A 107 10.24 2.83 -14.45
N GLU A 108 9.18 2.11 -14.84
CA GLU A 108 7.80 2.53 -14.58
C GLU A 108 7.47 2.53 -13.07
N ILE A 109 7.96 1.54 -12.33
CA ILE A 109 7.79 1.47 -10.87
C ILE A 109 8.49 2.65 -10.21
N MET A 110 9.73 2.95 -10.61
CA MET A 110 10.51 4.08 -10.10
C MET A 110 9.86 5.42 -10.42
N LEU A 111 9.34 5.58 -11.64
CA LEU A 111 8.58 6.77 -12.05
C LEU A 111 7.40 7.03 -11.09
N ARG A 112 6.58 6.00 -10.83
CA ARG A 112 5.41 6.11 -9.93
C ARG A 112 5.84 6.39 -8.48
N CYS A 113 6.88 5.70 -8.00
CA CYS A 113 7.45 5.96 -6.67
C CYS A 113 7.86 7.43 -6.52
N ASN A 114 8.64 7.95 -7.47
CA ASN A 114 9.17 9.32 -7.41
C ASN A 114 8.06 10.37 -7.49
N ALA A 115 7.07 10.17 -8.37
CA ALA A 115 5.96 11.10 -8.53
C ALA A 115 5.05 11.18 -7.29
N LEU A 116 4.81 10.02 -6.64
CA LEU A 116 3.87 9.91 -5.52
C LEU A 116 4.51 10.14 -4.15
N LEU A 117 5.84 10.01 -4.03
CA LEU A 117 6.54 10.22 -2.76
C LEU A 117 6.31 11.64 -2.22
N GLY A 118 5.96 11.74 -0.93
CA GLY A 118 5.68 13.01 -0.25
C GLY A 118 4.31 13.62 -0.57
N GLN A 119 3.53 13.04 -1.48
CA GLN A 119 2.17 13.50 -1.76
C GLN A 119 1.22 13.15 -0.61
N VAL A 120 0.25 14.03 -0.38
CA VAL A 120 -0.77 13.89 0.64
C VAL A 120 -2.10 13.60 -0.04
N PHE A 121 -2.80 12.58 0.45
CA PHE A 121 -4.11 12.18 -0.06
C PHE A 121 -5.06 11.86 1.09
N GLN A 122 -6.36 11.93 0.81
CA GLN A 122 -7.38 11.41 1.72
C GLN A 122 -7.38 9.89 1.71
N TYR A 123 -7.09 9.28 2.85
CA TYR A 123 -7.06 7.83 3.00
C TYR A 123 -8.48 7.30 3.20
N HIS A 124 -8.92 6.45 2.27
CA HIS A 124 -10.22 5.82 2.31
C HIS A 124 -10.08 4.31 2.42
N LEU A 125 -10.59 3.73 3.52
CA LEU A 125 -10.34 2.32 3.86
C LEU A 125 -10.74 1.35 2.73
N PHE A 126 -11.84 1.62 2.02
CA PHE A 126 -12.38 0.69 1.04
C PHE A 126 -11.97 0.98 -0.40
N ASN A 127 -11.82 2.25 -0.80
CA ASN A 127 -11.53 2.62 -2.19
C ASN A 127 -10.14 3.21 -2.43
N PHE A 128 -9.45 3.74 -1.42
CA PHE A 128 -8.19 4.47 -1.64
C PHE A 128 -7.25 4.33 -0.45
N ASN A 129 -6.58 3.18 -0.37
CA ASN A 129 -5.82 2.73 0.78
C ASN A 129 -4.39 2.30 0.40
N CYS A 130 -3.66 1.73 1.36
CA CYS A 130 -2.27 1.30 1.16
C CYS A 130 -2.08 0.19 0.12
N GLU A 131 -3.02 -0.75 -0.01
CA GLU A 131 -2.91 -1.84 -0.98
C GLU A 131 -3.12 -1.31 -2.40
N HIS A 132 -4.09 -0.41 -2.58
CA HIS A 132 -4.30 0.31 -3.84
C HIS A 132 -3.04 1.07 -4.27
N PHE A 133 -2.39 1.78 -3.35
CA PHE A 133 -1.13 2.46 -3.62
C PHE A 133 -0.03 1.47 -4.04
N ALA A 134 0.23 0.42 -3.24
CA ALA A 134 1.33 -0.50 -3.49
C ALA A 134 1.16 -1.28 -4.81
N THR A 135 -0.08 -1.71 -5.10
CA THR A 135 -0.42 -2.38 -6.36
C THR A 135 -0.37 -1.43 -7.55
N PHE A 136 -0.80 -0.17 -7.42
CA PHE A 136 -0.65 0.82 -8.48
C PHE A 136 0.81 1.06 -8.82
N VAL A 137 1.67 1.24 -7.81
CA VAL A 137 3.11 1.39 -8.02
C VAL A 137 3.68 0.18 -8.77
N ARG A 138 3.40 -1.04 -8.30
CA ARG A 138 3.98 -2.26 -8.88
C ARG A 138 3.40 -2.65 -10.25
N TYR A 139 2.09 -2.48 -10.46
CA TYR A 139 1.37 -3.05 -11.61
C TYR A 139 0.74 -2.01 -12.54
N GLY A 140 0.74 -0.73 -12.15
CA GLY A 140 0.01 0.33 -12.85
C GLY A 140 -1.49 0.29 -12.63
N LYS A 141 -1.98 -0.57 -11.73
CA LYS A 141 -3.40 -0.78 -11.42
C LYS A 141 -3.61 -0.84 -9.92
N ALA A 142 -4.54 -0.03 -9.42
CA ALA A 142 -4.93 -0.04 -8.01
C ALA A 142 -5.88 -1.20 -7.72
N VAL A 143 -5.51 -2.10 -6.82
CA VAL A 143 -6.26 -3.31 -6.46
C VAL A 143 -6.22 -3.51 -4.95
N CYS A 144 -7.32 -4.00 -4.37
CA CYS A 144 -7.39 -4.36 -2.96
C CYS A 144 -8.15 -5.69 -2.76
N ASN A 145 -7.48 -6.69 -2.19
CA ASN A 145 -8.03 -8.03 -1.95
C ASN A 145 -8.61 -8.22 -0.55
N GLN A 146 -8.50 -7.19 0.30
CA GLN A 146 -8.82 -7.27 1.73
C GLN A 146 -10.29 -6.99 2.07
N ILE A 147 -11.07 -6.40 1.16
CA ILE A 147 -12.46 -6.01 1.46
C ILE A 147 -13.42 -7.19 1.28
N PRO A 148 -14.10 -7.70 2.33
CA PRO A 148 -14.84 -8.98 2.30
C PRO A 148 -16.02 -9.11 1.33
N ALA A 149 -16.38 -8.06 0.60
CA ALA A 149 -17.46 -8.06 -0.40
C ALA A 149 -16.98 -7.72 -1.82
N ARG A 150 -15.69 -7.42 -2.02
CA ARG A 150 -15.13 -7.09 -3.33
C ARG A 150 -14.56 -8.33 -4.00
N ARG A 151 -14.69 -8.39 -5.32
CA ARG A 151 -14.00 -9.42 -6.11
C ARG A 151 -12.50 -9.16 -6.02
N LYS A 152 -11.74 -10.21 -5.68
CA LYS A 152 -10.28 -10.15 -5.65
C LYS A 152 -9.73 -9.89 -7.05
N ASN A 153 -8.56 -9.27 -7.12
CA ASN A 153 -7.85 -8.95 -8.36
C ASN A 153 -8.72 -8.17 -9.36
N THR A 154 -9.63 -7.35 -8.83
CA THR A 154 -10.42 -6.41 -9.62
C THR A 154 -9.84 -5.02 -9.40
N GLU A 155 -9.58 -4.33 -10.51
CA GLU A 155 -9.08 -2.96 -10.49
C GLU A 155 -10.13 -1.99 -9.94
N CYS A 156 -9.73 -1.12 -9.02
CA CYS A 156 -10.49 0.06 -8.64
C CYS A 156 -10.13 1.20 -9.60
N VAL A 157 -10.98 1.40 -10.61
CA VAL A 157 -10.74 2.36 -11.70
C VAL A 157 -10.59 3.78 -11.16
N GLU A 158 -11.35 4.14 -10.14
CA GLU A 158 -11.27 5.46 -9.50
C GLU A 158 -9.89 5.68 -8.86
N ALA A 159 -9.40 4.70 -8.09
CA ALA A 159 -8.09 4.79 -7.45
C ALA A 159 -6.95 4.80 -8.47
N THR A 160 -7.03 3.96 -9.52
CA THR A 160 -6.06 3.98 -10.62
C THR A 160 -6.02 5.36 -11.27
N ALA A 161 -7.18 5.95 -11.58
CA ALA A 161 -7.27 7.25 -12.22
C ALA A 161 -6.63 8.34 -11.37
N ILE A 162 -6.95 8.40 -10.07
CA ILE A 162 -6.36 9.39 -9.14
C ILE A 162 -4.83 9.30 -9.17
N PHE A 163 -4.26 8.12 -8.95
CA PHE A 163 -2.79 8.00 -8.94
C PHE A 163 -2.17 8.29 -10.30
N LYS A 164 -2.80 7.83 -11.38
CA LYS A 164 -2.31 8.03 -12.75
C LYS A 164 -2.28 9.52 -13.12
N ASP A 165 -3.35 10.25 -12.83
CA ASP A 165 -3.43 11.69 -13.11
C ASP A 165 -2.34 12.45 -12.36
N PHE A 166 -2.10 12.10 -11.08
CA PHE A 166 -0.99 12.67 -10.31
C PHE A 166 0.39 12.37 -10.92
N VAL A 167 0.62 11.14 -11.38
CA VAL A 167 1.90 10.77 -12.03
C VAL A 167 2.10 11.57 -13.32
N ILE A 168 1.07 11.64 -14.17
CA ILE A 168 1.13 12.39 -15.45
C ILE A 168 1.40 13.88 -15.19
N CYS A 169 0.77 14.50 -14.19
CA CYS A 169 1.01 15.90 -13.85
C CYS A 169 2.43 16.18 -13.32
N LYS A 170 3.18 15.14 -12.93
CA LYS A 170 4.55 15.24 -12.41
C LYS A 170 5.61 14.81 -13.41
N GLU A 171 5.23 14.20 -14.53
CA GLU A 171 6.15 13.98 -15.64
C GLU A 171 6.61 15.34 -16.16
N PRO A 172 7.93 15.63 -16.19
CA PRO A 172 8.40 16.80 -16.88
C PRO A 172 8.01 16.64 -18.35
N THR A 173 7.19 17.56 -18.87
CA THR A 173 6.99 17.68 -20.30
C THR A 173 8.36 17.87 -20.92
N HIS A 174 8.93 16.83 -21.51
CA HIS A 174 10.06 16.95 -22.41
C HIS A 174 9.54 17.70 -23.65
N TYR A 175 9.53 19.03 -23.56
CA TYR A 175 9.59 19.87 -24.74
C TYR A 175 11.04 19.87 -25.21
N GLU A 176 11.20 19.33 -26.42
CA GLU A 176 12.37 19.29 -27.32
C GLU A 176 13.43 18.21 -27.08
#